data_AF-A0A8X7MZ74-F1
#
_entry.id   AF-A0A8X7MZ74-F1
#
_cell.length_a   1.000
_cell.length_b   1.000
_cell.length_c   1.000
_cell.angle_alpha   90.00
_cell.angle_beta   90.00
_cell.angle_gamma   90.00
#
_symmetry.space_group_name_H-M   'P 1'
#
loop_
_entity.id
_entity.type
_entity.pdbx_description
1 polymer ?
#
loop_
_entity_poly.entity_id
_entity_poly.type
_entity_poly.pdbx_seq_one_letter_code
_entity_poly.pdbx_strand_id
1 'polypeptide(L)'
;MVSTMSGMNESVRGLSRKVLLISTIHRTLSLLLLLFLIPSIQQSTPFDSSSVFLTVPEPRSVGLHSALEPLIRWDAVHFLRIAHSGYSLEHLFAFQPGLPAVLRIAGAGFSSTTSDWNASQAVLLTSLAAAIAATISPWLLFHLTWKHSASPSLAFLSALLSIFSPAPASLVTPSPEAFFSFFTLLGLVALSPRLPGQAGRPSSAGLTFKFIVAALAFAAATAFRANGILLVGYLAWALWWEADFTAVPVLLRIILSPLALVPALPFLAFQYWAKTLFCDAPDIIAPRPWCEESLPSVYAFVQREYWNVGFLRYWELAQLPNFLLAAPVLVFAVYGSIQYGKHSQVPILRTLLHLPILPSKSDVGSKREGKERSAKTSSASLDDDPLRFSSSPTLLPHMIHNIVIVGLLLFVSHVQIALRFATPGGMPAFWWGLAGWVLKGRRGEEGSGRSTLGLSNIRSRGVFSGLIMWNVLLLALYSGFYPPA
;
A
#
# COMPACT_ATOMS: atom_id res chain seq x y z
N MET A 1 -14.04 -0.90 14.70
CA MET A 1 -12.65 -1.05 15.21
C MET A 1 -12.56 -1.70 16.60
N VAL A 2 -13.52 -1.55 17.51
CA VAL A 2 -13.44 -2.18 18.85
C VAL A 2 -13.58 -3.73 18.80
N SER A 3 -14.37 -4.26 17.87
CA SER A 3 -14.54 -5.72 17.71
C SER A 3 -13.32 -6.44 17.10
N THR A 4 -12.45 -5.74 16.35
CA THR A 4 -11.22 -6.30 15.76
C THR A 4 -10.12 -6.61 16.79
N MET A 5 -10.21 -6.06 18.02
CA MET A 5 -9.23 -6.25 19.09
C MET A 5 -9.57 -7.40 20.05
N SER A 6 -10.78 -7.96 19.96
CA SER A 6 -11.23 -9.08 20.80
C SER A 6 -10.55 -10.37 20.35
N GLY A 7 -9.58 -10.84 21.14
CA GLY A 7 -8.85 -12.09 20.90
C GLY A 7 -7.32 -11.97 20.81
N MET A 8 -6.73 -10.78 20.98
CA MET A 8 -5.27 -10.65 21.07
C MET A 8 -4.77 -10.71 22.50
N ASN A 9 -3.85 -11.65 22.77
CA ASN A 9 -3.10 -11.70 24.02
C ASN A 9 -2.33 -10.39 24.25
N GLU A 10 -2.06 -10.05 25.52
CA GLU A 10 -1.41 -8.79 25.90
C GLU A 10 -0.03 -8.61 25.21
N SER A 11 0.68 -9.71 24.97
CA SER A 11 1.96 -9.71 24.24
C SER A 11 1.83 -9.20 22.79
N VAL A 12 0.81 -9.66 22.06
CA VAL A 12 0.54 -9.25 20.67
C VAL A 12 0.11 -7.78 20.62
N ARG A 13 -0.70 -7.33 21.58
CA ARG A 13 -1.06 -5.92 21.74
C ARG A 13 0.17 -5.04 22.02
N GLY A 14 1.10 -5.52 22.86
CA GLY A 14 2.37 -4.87 23.13
C GLY A 14 3.23 -4.68 21.86
N LEU A 15 3.35 -5.71 21.01
CA LEU A 15 4.06 -5.62 19.73
C LEU A 15 3.40 -4.61 18.78
N SER A 16 2.08 -4.62 18.68
CA SER A 16 1.32 -3.68 17.85
C SER A 16 1.53 -2.22 18.29
N ARG A 17 1.55 -1.94 19.61
CA ARG A 17 1.86 -0.61 20.15
C ARG A 17 3.29 -0.17 19.82
N LYS A 18 4.26 -1.09 19.87
CA LYS A 18 5.65 -0.80 19.49
C LYS A 18 5.77 -0.40 18.01
N VAL A 19 5.08 -1.09 17.12
CA VAL A 19 5.03 -0.73 15.68
C VAL A 19 4.54 0.71 15.51
N LEU A 20 3.44 1.06 16.18
CA LEU A 20 2.88 2.41 16.10
C LEU A 20 3.86 3.47 16.63
N LEU A 21 4.49 3.23 17.79
CA LEU A 21 5.47 4.13 18.38
C LEU A 21 6.67 4.36 17.44
N ILE A 22 7.27 3.29 16.94
CA ILE A 22 8.43 3.37 16.04
C ILE A 22 8.04 4.09 14.73
N SER A 23 6.85 3.79 14.21
CA SER A 23 6.35 4.45 13.00
C SER A 23 6.15 5.96 13.24
N THR A 24 5.57 6.37 14.37
CA THR A 24 5.44 7.79 14.73
C THR A 24 6.79 8.48 14.77
N ILE A 25 7.76 7.89 15.49
CA ILE A 25 9.12 8.44 15.59
C ILE A 25 9.74 8.59 14.19
N HIS A 26 9.64 7.56 13.35
CA HIS A 26 10.19 7.58 12.00
C HIS A 26 9.55 8.67 11.12
N ARG A 27 8.21 8.81 11.12
CA ARG A 27 7.51 9.82 10.30
C ARG A 27 7.81 11.23 10.79
N THR A 28 7.85 11.46 12.10
CA THR A 28 8.26 12.75 12.67
C THR A 28 9.69 13.10 12.28
N LEU A 29 10.64 12.16 12.43
CA LEU A 29 12.02 12.38 12.00
C LEU A 29 12.12 12.66 10.50
N SER A 30 11.37 11.93 9.66
CA SER A 30 11.35 12.15 8.21
C SER A 30 10.89 13.57 7.84
N LEU A 31 9.82 14.06 8.49
CA LEU A 31 9.34 15.44 8.32
C LEU A 31 10.37 16.47 8.79
N LEU A 32 10.97 16.26 9.97
CA LEU A 32 11.98 17.17 10.51
C LEU A 32 13.22 17.24 9.61
N LEU A 33 13.65 16.11 9.05
CA LEU A 33 14.77 16.05 8.10
C LEU A 33 14.47 16.87 6.84
N LEU A 34 13.27 16.73 6.25
CA LEU A 34 12.87 17.46 5.06
C LEU A 34 12.72 18.97 5.30
N LEU A 35 12.17 19.37 6.45
CA LEU A 35 11.87 20.77 6.75
C LEU A 35 13.08 21.56 7.26
N PHE A 36 13.96 20.93 8.05
CA PHE A 36 15.00 21.65 8.79
C PHE A 36 16.42 21.25 8.41
N LEU A 37 16.69 19.95 8.26
CA LEU A 37 18.07 19.47 8.15
C LEU A 37 18.65 19.65 6.75
N ILE A 38 17.85 19.45 5.71
CA ILE A 38 18.39 19.42 4.35
C ILE A 38 18.40 20.79 3.67
N PRO A 39 17.39 21.68 3.85
CA PRO A 39 17.45 23.05 3.34
C PRO A 39 18.59 23.89 3.93
N SER A 40 19.05 23.55 5.13
CA SER A 40 20.21 24.19 5.77
C SER A 40 21.56 23.70 5.22
N ILE A 41 21.58 22.53 4.57
CA ILE A 41 22.78 21.95 3.94
C ILE A 41 22.83 22.27 2.44
N GLN A 42 21.68 22.35 1.77
CA GLN A 42 21.56 22.68 0.35
C GLN A 42 21.42 24.18 0.12
N GLN A 43 22.55 24.88 0.06
CA GLN A 43 22.64 26.23 -0.53
C GLN A 43 22.68 26.19 -2.07
N SER A 44 22.70 24.99 -2.66
CA SER A 44 22.79 24.77 -4.11
C SER A 44 21.43 24.97 -4.79
N THR A 45 21.47 25.48 -6.03
CA THR A 45 20.31 25.49 -6.93
C THR A 45 19.72 24.09 -7.06
N PRO A 46 18.37 23.94 -7.10
CA PRO A 46 17.75 22.63 -7.28
C PRO A 46 18.24 21.98 -8.58
N PHE A 47 18.43 20.66 -8.55
CA PHE A 47 18.90 19.89 -9.72
C PHE A 47 17.99 20.06 -10.94
N ASP A 48 16.68 20.20 -10.71
CA ASP A 48 15.70 20.53 -11.73
C ASP A 48 14.91 21.79 -11.32
N SER A 49 14.99 22.83 -12.15
CA SER A 49 14.24 24.08 -12.02
C SER A 49 12.95 24.08 -12.85
N SER A 50 12.65 23.02 -13.61
CA SER A 50 11.43 22.90 -14.41
C SER A 50 10.17 23.05 -13.56
N SER A 51 10.23 22.67 -12.27
CA SER A 51 9.14 22.88 -11.33
C SER A 51 8.76 24.34 -11.21
N VAL A 52 9.70 25.28 -11.29
CA VAL A 52 9.46 26.73 -11.25
C VAL A 52 8.58 27.17 -12.44
N PHE A 53 8.76 26.54 -13.61
CA PHE A 53 7.98 26.81 -14.81
C PHE A 53 6.66 26.03 -14.88
N LEU A 54 6.57 24.86 -14.23
CA LEU A 54 5.37 24.02 -14.18
C LEU A 54 4.39 24.42 -13.08
N THR A 55 4.88 25.08 -12.03
CA THR A 55 4.10 25.82 -11.05
C THR A 55 3.75 27.18 -11.65
N VAL A 56 2.74 27.27 -12.51
CA VAL A 56 2.10 28.56 -12.78
C VAL A 56 0.71 28.49 -12.14
N PRO A 57 0.44 29.31 -11.11
CA PRO A 57 1.34 30.31 -10.55
C PRO A 57 2.52 29.67 -9.77
N GLU A 58 3.70 30.31 -9.75
CA GLU A 58 4.86 29.88 -8.94
C GLU A 58 4.41 29.62 -7.49
N PRO A 59 4.97 28.66 -6.73
CA PRO A 59 4.46 28.34 -5.40
C PRO A 59 4.48 29.58 -4.49
N ARG A 60 5.47 30.46 -4.69
CA ARG A 60 5.59 31.77 -4.04
C ARG A 60 4.48 32.74 -4.43
N SER A 61 4.05 32.74 -5.69
CA SER A 61 2.92 33.55 -6.16
C SER A 61 1.55 33.05 -5.67
N VAL A 62 1.48 31.81 -5.15
CA VAL A 62 0.30 31.30 -4.41
C VAL A 62 0.46 31.44 -2.88
N GLY A 63 1.46 32.19 -2.41
CA GLY A 63 1.69 32.44 -0.99
C GLY A 63 2.27 31.25 -0.20
N LEU A 64 2.96 30.31 -0.85
CA LEU A 64 3.68 29.24 -0.16
C LEU A 64 4.90 29.81 0.59
N HIS A 65 4.97 29.54 1.89
CA HIS A 65 6.09 29.91 2.73
C HIS A 65 7.35 29.11 2.35
N SER A 66 8.51 29.77 2.30
CA SER A 66 9.78 29.17 1.87
C SER A 66 10.15 27.89 2.63
N ALA A 67 9.84 27.84 3.92
CA ALA A 67 10.07 26.65 4.76
C ALA A 67 9.31 25.39 4.30
N LEU A 68 8.22 25.54 3.54
CA LEU A 68 7.39 24.43 3.05
C LEU A 68 7.71 24.04 1.60
N GLU A 69 8.54 24.81 0.89
CA GLU A 69 8.99 24.47 -0.46
C GLU A 69 9.58 23.05 -0.56
N PRO A 70 10.39 22.55 0.41
CA PRO A 70 10.95 21.20 0.34
C PRO A 70 9.91 20.07 0.29
N LEU A 71 8.67 20.33 0.71
CA LEU A 71 7.58 19.35 0.66
C LEU A 71 6.94 19.25 -0.73
N ILE A 72 7.13 20.25 -1.58
CA ILE A 72 6.57 20.33 -2.93
C ILE A 72 7.69 20.06 -3.94
N ARG A 73 7.85 18.78 -4.28
CA ARG A 73 8.79 18.29 -5.29
C ARG A 73 8.08 17.27 -6.19
N TRP A 74 8.55 17.11 -7.42
CA TRP A 74 8.02 16.11 -8.36
C TRP A 74 6.49 16.22 -8.52
N ASP A 75 5.76 15.10 -8.47
CA ASP A 75 4.31 15.04 -8.64
C ASP A 75 3.53 16.00 -7.72
N ALA A 76 4.05 16.33 -6.54
CA ALA A 76 3.40 17.24 -5.59
C ALA A 76 3.13 18.63 -6.21
N VAL A 77 3.97 19.05 -7.16
CA VAL A 77 3.78 20.28 -7.94
C VAL A 77 2.48 20.23 -8.74
N HIS A 78 2.24 19.11 -9.44
CA HIS A 78 1.02 18.93 -10.23
C HIS A 78 -0.21 18.87 -9.34
N PHE A 79 -0.15 18.16 -8.21
CA PHE A 79 -1.26 18.10 -7.26
C PHE A 79 -1.61 19.48 -6.67
N LEU A 80 -0.61 20.29 -6.31
CA LEU A 80 -0.82 21.65 -5.82
C LEU A 80 -1.44 22.54 -6.90
N ARG A 81 -0.93 22.46 -8.13
CA ARG A 81 -1.49 23.19 -9.29
C ARG A 81 -2.94 22.80 -9.56
N ILE A 82 -3.25 21.50 -9.55
CA ILE A 82 -4.63 21.02 -9.74
C ILE A 82 -5.52 21.55 -8.62
N ALA A 83 -5.06 21.55 -7.37
CA ALA A 83 -5.83 22.06 -6.23
C ALA A 83 -6.15 23.55 -6.35
N HIS A 84 -5.21 24.36 -6.84
CA HIS A 84 -5.42 25.79 -7.06
C HIS A 84 -6.25 26.08 -8.33
N SER A 85 -5.78 25.62 -9.49
CA SER A 85 -6.28 26.05 -10.81
C SER A 85 -7.22 25.03 -11.49
N GLY A 86 -7.49 23.89 -10.86
CA GLY A 86 -8.26 22.81 -11.48
C GLY A 86 -7.46 22.04 -12.53
N TYR A 87 -8.14 21.09 -13.19
CA TYR A 87 -7.56 20.31 -14.29
C TYR A 87 -7.55 21.14 -15.58
N SER A 88 -6.61 22.08 -15.65
CA SER A 88 -6.48 23.05 -16.74
C SER A 88 -5.74 22.52 -17.98
N LEU A 89 -4.99 21.42 -17.85
CA LEU A 89 -4.18 20.83 -18.93
C LEU A 89 -4.46 19.33 -19.05
N GLU A 90 -4.48 18.80 -20.27
CA GLU A 90 -4.82 17.40 -20.55
C GLU A 90 -3.93 16.40 -19.79
N HIS A 91 -2.61 16.64 -19.74
CA HIS A 91 -1.71 15.75 -19.02
C HIS A 91 -2.04 15.64 -17.51
N LEU A 92 -2.64 16.66 -16.90
CA LEU A 92 -2.98 16.62 -15.47
C LEU A 92 -4.02 15.54 -15.14
N PHE A 93 -4.74 15.01 -16.13
CA PHE A 93 -5.69 13.91 -15.95
C PHE A 93 -5.02 12.54 -15.68
N ALA A 94 -3.68 12.46 -15.69
CA ALA A 94 -2.96 11.33 -15.10
C ALA A 94 -3.14 11.24 -13.58
N PHE A 95 -3.34 12.38 -12.92
CA PHE A 95 -3.43 12.48 -11.46
C PHE A 95 -4.88 12.33 -11.00
N GLN A 96 -5.14 11.42 -10.05
CA GLN A 96 -6.48 11.19 -9.53
C GLN A 96 -6.95 12.33 -8.60
N PRO A 97 -8.27 12.58 -8.49
CA PRO A 97 -8.82 13.77 -7.81
C PRO A 97 -8.74 13.74 -6.28
N GLY A 98 -8.46 12.61 -5.64
CA GLY A 98 -8.46 12.47 -4.19
C GLY A 98 -7.47 13.38 -3.48
N LEU A 99 -6.19 13.39 -3.91
CA LEU A 99 -5.19 14.25 -3.28
C LEU A 99 -5.42 15.75 -3.55
N PRO A 100 -5.72 16.20 -4.79
CA PRO A 100 -6.12 17.58 -5.03
C PRO A 100 -7.34 18.02 -4.19
N ALA A 101 -8.31 17.14 -3.97
CA ALA A 101 -9.46 17.44 -3.11
C ALA A 101 -9.03 17.68 -1.65
N VAL A 102 -8.13 16.84 -1.12
CA VAL A 102 -7.57 17.05 0.23
C VAL A 102 -6.84 18.39 0.32
N LEU A 103 -6.00 18.72 -0.67
CA LEU A 103 -5.30 20.01 -0.73
C LEU A 103 -6.27 21.21 -0.80
N ARG A 104 -7.35 21.12 -1.58
CA ARG A 104 -8.38 22.16 -1.65
C ARG A 104 -9.04 22.37 -0.29
N ILE A 105 -9.53 21.29 0.33
CA ILE A 105 -10.20 21.34 1.64
C ILE A 105 -9.24 21.89 2.70
N ALA A 106 -7.99 21.41 2.71
CA ALA A 106 -6.97 21.84 3.64
C ALA A 106 -6.64 23.33 3.51
N GLY A 107 -6.52 23.86 2.29
CA GLY A 107 -6.18 25.27 2.04
C GLY A 107 -7.34 26.25 2.17
N ALA A 108 -8.59 25.80 2.03
CA ALA A 108 -9.77 26.62 2.30
C ALA A 108 -10.02 26.82 3.81
N GLY A 109 -9.58 25.87 4.64
CA GLY A 109 -9.82 25.90 6.08
C GLY A 109 -11.31 25.80 6.44
N PHE A 110 -11.70 26.40 7.56
CA PHE A 110 -13.10 26.50 7.99
C PHE A 110 -13.84 27.71 7.37
N SER A 111 -13.17 28.51 6.54
CA SER A 111 -13.81 29.65 5.87
C SER A 111 -14.59 29.18 4.65
N SER A 112 -15.81 29.66 4.49
CA SER A 112 -16.72 29.29 3.40
C SER A 112 -16.52 30.11 2.10
N THR A 113 -15.60 31.08 2.11
CA THR A 113 -15.31 31.93 0.95
C THR A 113 -14.14 31.37 0.13
N THR A 114 -14.38 31.13 -1.16
CA THR A 114 -13.41 30.58 -2.12
C THR A 114 -12.27 31.53 -2.48
N SER A 115 -12.31 32.79 -2.04
CA SER A 115 -11.31 33.83 -2.33
C SER A 115 -10.02 33.71 -1.52
N ASP A 116 -10.02 32.96 -0.41
CA ASP A 116 -8.95 33.00 0.59
C ASP A 116 -8.17 31.67 0.68
N TRP A 117 -7.98 30.96 -0.44
CA TRP A 117 -7.27 29.68 -0.42
C TRP A 117 -5.77 29.86 -0.13
N ASN A 118 -5.28 29.21 0.93
CA ASN A 118 -3.90 29.34 1.39
C ASN A 118 -3.05 28.10 1.05
N ALA A 119 -2.06 28.27 0.19
CA ALA A 119 -1.16 27.19 -0.23
C ALA A 119 -0.34 26.61 0.94
N SER A 120 0.17 27.44 1.84
CA SER A 120 0.95 26.99 3.00
C SER A 120 0.13 26.10 3.92
N GLN A 121 -1.11 26.48 4.18
CA GLN A 121 -2.04 25.67 4.97
C GLN A 121 -2.39 24.34 4.26
N ALA A 122 -2.67 24.41 2.95
CA ALA A 122 -2.95 23.22 2.14
C ALA A 122 -1.83 22.19 2.24
N VAL A 123 -0.60 22.64 2.01
CA VAL A 123 0.61 21.79 2.01
C VAL A 123 0.88 21.23 3.40
N LEU A 124 0.82 22.06 4.44
CA LEU A 124 1.11 21.64 5.81
C LEU A 124 0.11 20.58 6.31
N LEU A 125 -1.19 20.86 6.20
CA LEU A 125 -2.23 19.96 6.69
C LEU A 125 -2.31 18.67 5.88
N THR A 126 -2.11 18.75 4.56
CA THR A 126 -2.07 17.54 3.71
C THR A 126 -0.85 16.68 4.03
N SER A 127 0.31 17.28 4.28
CA SER A 127 1.53 16.56 4.68
C SER A 127 1.36 15.89 6.05
N LEU A 128 0.72 16.59 7.00
CA LEU A 128 0.38 16.01 8.30
C LEU A 128 -0.60 14.84 8.16
N ALA A 129 -1.64 14.99 7.34
CA ALA A 129 -2.60 13.92 7.06
C ALA A 129 -1.94 12.69 6.40
N ALA A 130 -1.04 12.92 5.43
CA ALA A 130 -0.22 11.88 4.83
C ALA A 130 0.66 11.18 5.88
N ALA A 131 1.35 11.93 6.74
CA ALA A 131 2.19 11.37 7.80
C ALA A 131 1.38 10.54 8.82
N ILE A 132 0.15 10.96 9.16
CA ILE A 132 -0.77 10.20 10.01
C ILE A 132 -1.19 8.89 9.32
N ALA A 133 -1.63 8.95 8.05
CA ALA A 133 -1.99 7.78 7.27
C ALA A 133 -0.82 6.78 7.13
N ALA A 134 0.39 7.30 6.90
CA ALA A 134 1.62 6.52 6.83
C ALA A 134 2.10 5.99 8.19
N THR A 135 1.68 6.60 9.30
CA THR A 135 1.94 6.11 10.67
C THR A 135 1.04 4.94 11.01
N ILE A 136 -0.24 5.00 10.59
CA ILE A 136 -1.22 3.95 10.85
C ILE A 136 -1.04 2.75 9.90
N SER A 137 -0.51 2.96 8.69
CA SER A 137 -0.37 1.90 7.68
C SER A 137 0.42 0.67 8.17
N PRO A 138 1.64 0.78 8.74
CA PRO A 138 2.35 -0.39 9.29
C PRO A 138 1.58 -1.09 10.41
N TRP A 139 0.83 -0.34 11.23
CA TRP A 139 -0.02 -0.90 12.27
C TRP A 139 -1.19 -1.72 11.68
N LEU A 140 -1.81 -1.27 10.59
CA LEU A 140 -2.81 -2.06 9.87
C LEU A 140 -2.19 -3.29 9.21
N LEU A 141 -0.99 -3.17 8.63
CA LEU A 141 -0.26 -4.31 8.06
C LEU A 141 0.05 -5.37 9.12
N PHE A 142 0.43 -4.96 10.34
CA PHE A 142 0.59 -5.88 11.47
C PHE A 142 -0.68 -6.71 11.71
N HIS A 143 -1.84 -6.05 11.79
CA HIS A 143 -3.12 -6.74 12.04
C HIS A 143 -3.52 -7.63 10.88
N LEU A 144 -3.36 -7.17 9.64
CA LEU A 144 -3.61 -7.97 8.44
C LEU A 144 -2.76 -9.24 8.46
N THR A 145 -1.45 -9.08 8.67
CA THR A 145 -0.50 -10.20 8.71
C THR A 145 -0.84 -11.17 9.84
N TRP A 146 -1.16 -10.66 11.03
CA TRP A 146 -1.58 -11.47 12.17
C TRP A 146 -2.84 -12.28 11.87
N LYS A 147 -3.84 -11.69 11.21
CA LYS A 147 -5.09 -12.37 10.83
C LYS A 147 -4.87 -13.51 9.84
N HIS A 148 -3.94 -13.37 8.90
CA HIS A 148 -3.65 -14.40 7.90
C HIS A 148 -2.64 -15.46 8.37
N SER A 149 -1.70 -15.09 9.25
CA SER A 149 -0.58 -15.94 9.65
C SER A 149 -0.72 -16.59 11.01
N ALA A 150 -1.45 -15.96 11.94
CA ALA A 150 -1.38 -16.26 13.37
C ALA A 150 0.05 -16.33 13.93
N SER A 151 1.04 -15.68 13.29
CA SER A 151 2.42 -15.56 13.76
C SER A 151 2.71 -14.13 14.21
N PRO A 152 3.01 -13.88 15.50
CA PRO A 152 3.28 -12.53 15.99
C PRO A 152 4.61 -12.02 15.44
N SER A 153 5.57 -12.91 15.24
CA SER A 153 6.91 -12.62 14.73
C SER A 153 6.86 -12.15 13.28
N LEU A 154 6.11 -12.84 12.42
CA LEU A 154 5.93 -12.42 11.02
C LEU A 154 5.17 -11.10 10.93
N ALA A 155 4.10 -10.94 11.72
CA ALA A 155 3.32 -9.71 11.75
C ALA A 155 4.15 -8.51 12.21
N PHE A 156 4.90 -8.66 13.30
CA PHE A 156 5.78 -7.62 13.83
C PHE A 156 6.87 -7.25 12.82
N LEU A 157 7.56 -8.25 12.25
CA LEU A 157 8.68 -7.98 11.36
C LEU A 157 8.24 -7.38 10.02
N SER A 158 7.13 -7.86 9.44
CA SER A 158 6.58 -7.30 8.20
C SER A 158 6.20 -5.83 8.40
N ALA A 159 5.52 -5.52 9.50
CA ALA A 159 5.16 -4.15 9.85
C ALA A 159 6.38 -3.28 10.12
N LEU A 160 7.34 -3.77 10.92
CA LEU A 160 8.56 -3.03 11.28
C LEU A 160 9.42 -2.70 10.06
N LEU A 161 9.63 -3.64 9.14
CA LEU A 161 10.34 -3.41 7.90
C LEU A 161 9.60 -2.40 7.02
N SER A 162 8.26 -2.47 6.96
CA SER A 162 7.43 -1.58 6.14
C SER A 162 7.46 -0.11 6.56
N ILE A 163 7.90 0.18 7.80
CA ILE A 163 8.13 1.57 8.25
C ILE A 163 9.19 2.23 7.37
N PHE A 164 10.22 1.48 6.97
CA PHE A 164 11.32 1.94 6.13
C PHE A 164 11.04 1.71 4.64
N SER A 165 9.82 1.99 4.20
CA SER A 165 9.42 1.94 2.79
C SER A 165 10.43 2.70 1.91
N PRO A 166 10.77 2.18 0.71
CA PRO A 166 11.85 2.70 -0.10
C PRO A 166 11.52 4.00 -0.84
N ALA A 167 10.39 4.64 -0.54
CA ALA A 167 10.07 6.01 -0.97
C ALA A 167 9.54 6.81 0.24
N PRO A 168 10.39 7.17 1.22
CA PRO A 168 9.93 7.78 2.46
C PRO A 168 9.30 9.17 2.28
N ALA A 169 9.78 9.95 1.30
CA ALA A 169 9.24 11.28 1.03
C ALA A 169 7.77 11.24 0.62
N SER A 170 7.36 10.25 -0.19
CA SER A 170 5.94 10.06 -0.58
C SER A 170 5.04 9.55 0.55
N LEU A 171 5.58 9.45 1.78
CA LEU A 171 4.80 9.08 2.96
C LEU A 171 4.61 10.25 3.93
N VAL A 172 5.27 11.39 3.67
CA VAL A 172 5.24 12.56 4.55
C VAL A 172 5.05 13.89 3.80
N THR A 173 4.97 13.86 2.48
CA THR A 173 4.69 15.02 1.61
C THR A 173 3.28 14.90 1.01
N PRO A 174 2.73 15.96 0.39
CA PRO A 174 1.43 15.90 -0.29
C PRO A 174 1.47 14.96 -1.49
N SER A 175 1.26 13.68 -1.22
CA SER A 175 1.46 12.57 -2.15
C SER A 175 0.41 11.49 -1.91
N PRO A 176 -0.07 10.81 -2.97
CA PRO A 176 -1.21 9.91 -2.86
C PRO A 176 -0.87 8.57 -2.19
N GLU A 177 0.41 8.18 -2.13
CA GLU A 177 0.87 6.87 -1.66
C GLU A 177 0.46 6.57 -0.21
N ALA A 178 0.59 7.55 0.69
CA ALA A 178 0.23 7.38 2.09
C ALA A 178 -1.27 7.06 2.27
N PHE A 179 -2.13 7.82 1.59
CA PHE A 179 -3.58 7.63 1.63
C PHE A 179 -4.00 6.33 0.96
N PHE A 180 -3.44 6.04 -0.22
CA PHE A 180 -3.68 4.78 -0.93
C PHE A 180 -3.34 3.58 -0.06
N SER A 181 -2.16 3.58 0.57
CA SER A 181 -1.71 2.53 1.47
C SER A 181 -2.66 2.34 2.66
N PHE A 182 -3.03 3.45 3.32
CA PHE A 182 -3.91 3.42 4.48
C PHE A 182 -5.29 2.85 4.14
N PHE A 183 -5.95 3.37 3.10
CA PHE A 183 -7.29 2.95 2.72
C PHE A 183 -7.32 1.52 2.16
N THR A 184 -6.28 1.12 1.42
CA THR A 184 -6.13 -0.27 0.99
C THR A 184 -6.02 -1.21 2.19
N LEU A 185 -5.16 -0.91 3.17
CA LEU A 185 -5.05 -1.76 4.35
C LEU A 185 -6.29 -1.73 5.24
N LEU A 186 -7.00 -0.60 5.32
CA LEU A 186 -8.26 -0.51 6.05
C LEU A 186 -9.30 -1.48 5.46
N GLY A 187 -9.42 -1.52 4.13
CA GLY A 187 -10.32 -2.45 3.45
C GLY A 187 -9.88 -3.91 3.59
N LEU A 188 -8.58 -4.20 3.44
CA LEU A 188 -8.04 -5.55 3.60
C LEU A 188 -8.23 -6.08 5.04
N VAL A 189 -7.98 -5.26 6.05
CA VAL A 189 -8.22 -5.63 7.46
C VAL A 189 -9.71 -5.87 7.72
N ALA A 190 -10.60 -5.08 7.10
CA ALA A 190 -12.04 -5.28 7.22
C ALA A 190 -12.49 -6.62 6.61
N LEU A 191 -11.90 -7.03 5.47
CA LEU A 191 -12.17 -8.31 4.80
C LEU A 191 -11.41 -9.51 5.41
N SER A 192 -10.45 -9.27 6.31
CA SER A 192 -9.61 -10.33 6.84
C SER A 192 -10.42 -11.44 7.55
N PRO A 193 -9.99 -12.71 7.40
CA PRO A 193 -10.67 -13.85 7.99
C PRO A 193 -10.67 -13.79 9.52
N ARG A 194 -11.61 -14.52 10.12
CA ARG A 194 -11.59 -14.78 11.56
C ARG A 194 -10.35 -15.60 11.95
N LEU A 195 -9.88 -15.39 13.18
CA LEU A 195 -8.80 -16.21 13.72
C LEU A 195 -9.31 -17.63 14.00
N PRO A 196 -8.46 -18.66 13.82
CA PRO A 196 -8.80 -20.04 14.18
C PRO A 196 -9.21 -20.11 15.65
N GLY A 197 -10.35 -20.76 15.95
CA GLY A 197 -10.85 -20.94 17.32
C GLY A 197 -11.88 -19.92 17.80
N GLN A 198 -12.22 -18.89 17.01
CA GLN A 198 -13.42 -18.08 17.30
C GLN A 198 -14.68 -18.90 17.01
N ALA A 199 -15.35 -19.38 18.06
CA ALA A 199 -16.59 -20.14 17.96
C ALA A 199 -17.76 -19.23 17.53
N GLY A 200 -18.63 -19.75 16.66
CA GLY A 200 -19.89 -19.12 16.25
C GLY A 200 -19.95 -18.75 14.77
N ARG A 201 -21.11 -19.01 14.15
CA ARG A 201 -21.38 -18.64 12.76
C ARG A 201 -21.31 -17.12 12.60
N PRO A 202 -20.70 -16.59 11.52
CA PRO A 202 -20.75 -15.16 11.29
C PRO A 202 -22.18 -14.66 11.11
N SER A 203 -22.49 -13.54 11.76
CA SER A 203 -23.71 -12.79 11.49
C SER A 203 -23.63 -12.21 10.08
N SER A 204 -24.65 -12.50 9.25
CA SER A 204 -24.76 -11.96 7.89
C SER A 204 -24.70 -10.43 7.89
N ALA A 205 -25.37 -9.76 8.84
CA ALA A 205 -25.33 -8.30 8.97
C ALA A 205 -23.92 -7.78 9.26
N GLY A 206 -23.16 -8.48 10.12
CA GLY A 206 -21.78 -8.12 10.43
C GLY A 206 -20.83 -8.28 9.26
N LEU A 207 -21.01 -9.33 8.44
CA LEU A 207 -20.23 -9.53 7.21
C LEU A 207 -20.59 -8.50 6.14
N THR A 208 -21.87 -8.20 5.95
CA THR A 208 -22.32 -7.14 5.04
C THR A 208 -21.72 -5.79 5.43
N PHE A 209 -21.73 -5.45 6.72
CA PHE A 209 -21.10 -4.22 7.20
C PHE A 209 -19.60 -4.17 6.90
N LYS A 210 -18.86 -5.26 7.18
CA LYS A 210 -17.43 -5.35 6.82
C LYS A 210 -17.20 -5.18 5.32
N PHE A 211 -18.05 -5.79 4.50
CA PHE A 211 -17.98 -5.71 3.04
C PHE A 211 -18.17 -4.29 2.54
N ILE A 212 -19.18 -3.57 3.03
CA ILE A 212 -19.44 -2.17 2.69
C ILE A 212 -18.26 -1.29 3.13
N VAL A 213 -17.76 -1.46 4.34
CA VAL A 213 -16.58 -0.72 4.83
C VAL A 213 -15.37 -0.94 3.92
N ALA A 214 -15.13 -2.19 3.51
CA ALA A 214 -14.03 -2.49 2.60
C ALA A 214 -14.23 -1.88 1.21
N ALA A 215 -15.44 -1.96 0.66
CA ALA A 215 -15.78 -1.36 -0.63
C ALA A 215 -15.56 0.16 -0.64
N LEU A 216 -16.01 0.86 0.41
CA LEU A 216 -15.82 2.29 0.56
C LEU A 216 -14.35 2.66 0.77
N ALA A 217 -13.62 1.89 1.58
CA ALA A 217 -12.18 2.10 1.78
C ALA A 217 -11.40 1.91 0.47
N PHE A 218 -11.69 0.86 -0.31
CA PHE A 218 -11.05 0.65 -1.60
C PHE A 218 -11.42 1.71 -2.64
N ALA A 219 -12.67 2.20 -2.65
CA ALA A 219 -13.02 3.36 -3.47
C ALA A 219 -12.22 4.60 -3.08
N ALA A 220 -12.11 4.89 -1.77
CA ALA A 220 -11.25 5.97 -1.30
C ALA A 220 -9.81 5.78 -1.78
N ALA A 221 -9.24 4.56 -1.72
CA ALA A 221 -7.91 4.28 -2.26
C ALA A 221 -7.82 4.59 -3.77
N THR A 222 -8.78 4.15 -4.59
CA THR A 222 -8.82 4.46 -6.03
C THR A 222 -8.87 5.95 -6.33
N ALA A 223 -9.57 6.73 -5.51
CA ALA A 223 -9.61 8.18 -5.65
C ALA A 223 -8.22 8.83 -5.48
N PHE A 224 -7.29 8.20 -4.76
CA PHE A 224 -5.90 8.66 -4.69
C PHE A 224 -5.02 8.12 -5.80
N ARG A 225 -5.28 6.90 -6.30
CA ARG A 225 -4.50 6.28 -7.38
C ARG A 225 -5.32 5.35 -8.26
N ALA A 226 -5.17 5.47 -9.59
CA ALA A 226 -5.94 4.71 -10.57
C ALA A 226 -5.77 3.18 -10.42
N ASN A 227 -4.60 2.72 -9.97
CA ASN A 227 -4.34 1.30 -9.73
C ASN A 227 -5.22 0.69 -8.62
N GLY A 228 -5.95 1.49 -7.85
CA GLY A 228 -6.96 1.02 -6.90
C GLY A 228 -8.12 0.26 -7.55
N ILE A 229 -8.35 0.41 -8.87
CA ILE A 229 -9.34 -0.38 -9.59
C ILE A 229 -9.12 -1.90 -9.44
N LEU A 230 -7.86 -2.32 -9.27
CA LEU A 230 -7.51 -3.73 -9.07
C LEU A 230 -7.97 -4.28 -7.71
N LEU A 231 -8.41 -3.43 -6.78
CA LEU A 231 -8.93 -3.85 -5.47
C LEU A 231 -10.32 -4.49 -5.56
N VAL A 232 -11.03 -4.33 -6.68
CA VAL A 232 -12.27 -5.06 -7.01
C VAL A 232 -12.06 -6.58 -6.85
N GLY A 233 -10.87 -7.08 -7.20
CA GLY A 233 -10.53 -8.50 -7.09
C GLY A 233 -10.62 -9.04 -5.66
N TYR A 234 -10.30 -8.23 -4.64
CA TYR A 234 -10.42 -8.66 -3.24
C TYR A 234 -11.88 -8.79 -2.80
N LEU A 235 -12.77 -7.90 -3.25
CA LEU A 235 -14.20 -7.98 -2.93
C LEU A 235 -14.85 -9.16 -3.66
N ALA A 236 -14.50 -9.37 -4.93
CA ALA A 236 -14.94 -10.54 -5.68
C ALA A 236 -14.47 -11.84 -5.00
N TRP A 237 -13.19 -11.91 -4.62
CA TRP A 237 -12.67 -13.04 -3.87
C TRP A 237 -13.42 -13.26 -2.55
N ALA A 238 -13.64 -12.19 -1.79
CA ALA A 238 -14.36 -12.25 -0.52
C ALA A 238 -15.74 -12.89 -0.68
N LEU A 239 -16.56 -12.45 -1.65
CA LEU A 239 -17.92 -12.98 -1.82
C LEU A 239 -17.97 -14.45 -2.22
N TRP A 240 -17.03 -14.88 -3.06
CA TRP A 240 -17.15 -16.15 -3.77
C TRP A 240 -16.25 -17.24 -3.19
N TRP A 241 -15.06 -16.92 -2.70
CA TRP A 241 -14.07 -17.90 -2.24
C TRP A 241 -13.74 -17.84 -0.75
N GLU A 242 -14.00 -16.73 -0.06
CA GLU A 242 -13.66 -16.61 1.35
C GLU A 242 -14.62 -17.38 2.26
N ALA A 243 -14.08 -18.21 3.16
CA ALA A 243 -14.85 -19.16 3.96
C ALA A 243 -16.00 -18.49 4.75
N ASP A 244 -15.73 -17.34 5.37
CA ASP A 244 -16.73 -16.58 6.14
C ASP A 244 -17.93 -16.15 5.29
N PHE A 245 -17.71 -15.74 4.04
CA PHE A 245 -18.75 -15.28 3.13
C PHE A 245 -19.45 -16.43 2.41
N THR A 246 -18.76 -17.54 2.14
CA THR A 246 -19.43 -18.74 1.59
C THR A 246 -20.47 -19.32 2.55
N ALA A 247 -20.37 -19.03 3.85
CA ALA A 247 -21.38 -19.38 4.86
C ALA A 247 -22.65 -18.50 4.80
N VAL A 248 -22.65 -17.42 4.01
CA VAL A 248 -23.78 -16.50 3.81
C VAL A 248 -24.71 -17.04 2.68
N PRO A 249 -26.04 -16.84 2.78
CA PRO A 249 -26.97 -17.26 1.73
C PRO A 249 -26.57 -16.71 0.35
N VAL A 250 -26.66 -17.56 -0.68
CA VAL A 250 -26.30 -17.23 -2.07
C VAL A 250 -27.02 -15.96 -2.55
N LEU A 251 -28.31 -15.82 -2.23
CA LEU A 251 -29.11 -14.65 -2.60
C LEU A 251 -28.48 -13.33 -2.09
N LEU A 252 -28.01 -13.31 -0.84
CA LEU A 252 -27.36 -12.12 -0.28
C LEU A 252 -26.01 -11.85 -0.96
N ARG A 253 -25.24 -12.88 -1.31
CA ARG A 253 -23.99 -12.70 -2.07
C ARG A 253 -24.24 -12.13 -3.46
N ILE A 254 -25.30 -12.55 -4.15
CA ILE A 254 -25.72 -11.97 -5.43
C ILE A 254 -26.10 -10.49 -5.25
N ILE A 255 -26.89 -10.17 -4.22
CA ILE A 255 -27.28 -8.78 -3.90
C ILE A 255 -26.05 -7.91 -3.59
N LEU A 256 -25.02 -8.46 -2.95
CA LEU A 256 -23.77 -7.74 -2.64
C LEU A 256 -22.79 -7.67 -3.81
N SER A 257 -22.96 -8.48 -4.86
CA SER A 257 -22.02 -8.55 -5.98
C SER A 257 -21.82 -7.21 -6.72
N PRO A 258 -22.84 -6.39 -6.97
CA PRO A 258 -22.65 -5.06 -7.56
C PRO A 258 -21.75 -4.14 -6.71
N LEU A 259 -21.79 -4.27 -5.38
CA LEU A 259 -20.93 -3.48 -4.48
C LEU A 259 -19.44 -3.83 -4.64
N ALA A 260 -19.10 -4.98 -5.25
CA ALA A 260 -17.71 -5.31 -5.57
C ALA A 260 -17.09 -4.34 -6.59
N LEU A 261 -17.91 -3.64 -7.39
CA LEU A 261 -17.46 -2.65 -8.39
C LEU A 261 -17.30 -1.24 -7.82
N VAL A 262 -17.72 -0.99 -6.58
CA VAL A 262 -17.58 0.31 -5.90
C VAL A 262 -16.14 0.86 -5.94
N PRO A 263 -15.07 0.05 -5.78
CA PRO A 263 -13.70 0.55 -5.91
C PRO A 263 -13.35 1.15 -7.26
N ALA A 264 -14.03 0.75 -8.35
CA ALA A 264 -13.78 1.29 -9.69
C ALA A 264 -14.48 2.64 -9.92
N LEU A 265 -15.53 2.97 -9.15
CA LEU A 265 -16.38 4.13 -9.39
C LEU A 265 -15.63 5.46 -9.42
N PRO A 266 -14.68 5.77 -8.52
CA PRO A 266 -13.98 7.05 -8.56
C PRO A 266 -13.18 7.24 -9.85
N PHE A 267 -12.53 6.18 -10.33
CA PHE A 267 -11.80 6.22 -11.60
C PHE A 267 -12.75 6.40 -12.78
N LEU A 268 -13.83 5.60 -12.85
CA LEU A 268 -14.79 5.66 -13.95
C LEU A 268 -15.53 7.01 -14.00
N ALA A 269 -15.92 7.55 -12.85
CA ALA A 269 -16.53 8.88 -12.76
C ALA A 269 -15.57 9.97 -13.25
N PHE A 270 -14.28 9.86 -12.90
CA PHE A 270 -13.26 10.80 -13.36
C PHE A 270 -13.01 10.70 -14.87
N GLN A 271 -12.97 9.48 -15.44
CA GLN A 271 -12.87 9.29 -16.90
C GLN A 271 -14.10 9.83 -17.62
N TYR A 272 -15.30 9.59 -17.09
CA TYR A 272 -16.55 10.12 -17.67
C TYR A 272 -16.57 11.64 -17.65
N TRP A 273 -16.22 12.25 -16.51
CA TRP A 273 -16.09 13.71 -16.40
C TRP A 273 -15.10 14.27 -17.43
N ALA A 274 -13.93 13.66 -17.58
CA ALA A 274 -12.97 14.08 -18.60
C ALA A 274 -13.53 13.97 -20.02
N LYS A 275 -14.27 12.91 -20.35
CA LYS A 275 -14.94 12.78 -21.64
C LYS A 275 -15.90 13.95 -21.91
N THR A 276 -16.71 14.34 -20.91
CA THR A 276 -17.62 15.49 -21.08
C THR A 276 -16.90 16.80 -21.36
N LEU A 277 -15.65 16.94 -20.91
CA LEU A 277 -14.83 18.12 -21.15
C LEU A 277 -14.13 18.12 -22.52
N PHE A 278 -13.62 16.97 -22.96
CA PHE A 278 -12.76 16.89 -24.15
C PHE A 278 -13.45 16.35 -25.40
N CYS A 279 -14.57 15.63 -25.26
CA CYS A 279 -15.25 14.97 -26.38
C CYS A 279 -16.66 15.52 -26.62
N ASP A 280 -17.37 15.95 -25.57
CA ASP A 280 -18.78 16.34 -25.67
C ASP A 280 -19.00 17.88 -25.62
N ALA A 281 -17.92 18.68 -25.58
CA ALA A 281 -18.04 20.14 -25.51
C ALA A 281 -18.47 20.76 -26.86
N PRO A 282 -19.38 21.77 -26.85
CA PRO A 282 -20.03 22.28 -28.05
C PRO A 282 -19.09 22.99 -29.03
N ASP A 283 -17.97 23.54 -28.54
CA ASP A 283 -17.03 24.36 -29.33
C ASP A 283 -15.79 23.58 -29.83
N ILE A 284 -15.85 22.24 -29.85
CA ILE A 284 -14.72 21.41 -30.28
C ILE A 284 -14.60 21.44 -31.82
N ILE A 285 -13.52 22.08 -32.32
CA ILE A 285 -13.21 22.11 -33.76
C ILE A 285 -12.64 20.76 -34.25
N ALA A 286 -11.86 20.07 -33.40
CA ALA A 286 -11.35 18.73 -33.67
C ALA A 286 -11.27 17.93 -32.35
N PRO A 287 -11.95 16.78 -32.24
CA PRO A 287 -11.91 15.97 -31.03
C PRO A 287 -10.52 15.36 -30.81
N ARG A 288 -10.19 15.07 -29.55
CA ARG A 288 -8.92 14.38 -29.24
C ARG A 288 -8.99 12.93 -29.77
N PRO A 289 -7.87 12.35 -30.24
CA PRO A 289 -7.88 11.01 -30.87
C PRO A 289 -8.48 9.91 -29.99
N TRP A 290 -8.32 10.02 -28.67
CA TRP A 290 -8.84 9.05 -27.72
C TRP A 290 -10.37 9.10 -27.54
N CYS A 291 -11.04 10.14 -28.03
CA CYS A 291 -12.51 10.23 -28.03
C CYS A 291 -13.14 9.24 -29.03
N GLU A 292 -12.42 8.85 -30.08
CA GLU A 292 -12.89 7.95 -31.14
C GLU A 292 -12.52 6.48 -30.89
N GLU A 293 -11.70 6.20 -29.87
CA GLU A 293 -11.35 4.83 -29.48
C GLU A 293 -12.59 4.08 -28.94
N SER A 294 -12.66 2.76 -29.14
CA SER A 294 -13.81 1.94 -28.70
C SER A 294 -14.05 1.99 -27.18
N LEU A 295 -12.98 2.25 -26.42
CA LEU A 295 -13.03 2.48 -24.98
C LEU A 295 -12.27 3.79 -24.69
N PRO A 296 -12.94 4.95 -24.80
CA PRO A 296 -12.30 6.24 -24.59
C PRO A 296 -11.71 6.34 -23.19
N SER A 297 -10.41 6.60 -23.10
CA SER A 297 -9.74 6.82 -21.82
C SER A 297 -8.69 7.91 -21.93
N VAL A 298 -9.00 9.07 -21.34
CA VAL A 298 -8.01 10.14 -21.17
C VAL A 298 -6.80 9.62 -20.39
N TYR A 299 -6.99 8.75 -19.40
CA TYR A 299 -5.89 8.21 -18.60
C TYR A 299 -4.94 7.38 -19.46
N ALA A 300 -5.45 6.44 -20.26
CA ALA A 300 -4.62 5.62 -21.14
C ALA A 300 -3.91 6.46 -22.21
N PHE A 301 -4.63 7.42 -22.81
CA PHE A 301 -4.06 8.35 -23.78
C PHE A 301 -2.93 9.15 -23.17
N VAL A 302 -3.17 9.75 -22.01
CA VAL A 302 -2.22 10.61 -21.31
C VAL A 302 -0.96 9.83 -20.92
N GLN A 303 -1.12 8.63 -20.35
CA GLN A 303 -0.02 7.73 -20.00
C GLN A 303 0.85 7.42 -21.23
N ARG A 304 0.23 7.16 -22.39
CA ARG A 304 0.91 6.84 -23.65
C ARG A 304 1.61 8.05 -24.27
N GLU A 305 0.91 9.18 -24.34
CA GLU A 305 1.30 10.37 -25.10
C GLU A 305 2.32 11.22 -24.36
N TYR A 306 2.06 11.54 -23.09
CA TYR A 306 2.87 12.48 -22.32
C TYR A 306 3.93 11.80 -21.47
N TRP A 307 3.69 10.54 -21.08
CA TRP A 307 4.58 9.78 -20.21
C TRP A 307 5.25 8.60 -20.91
N ASN A 308 4.96 8.30 -22.18
CA ASN A 308 5.53 7.14 -22.88
C ASN A 308 5.34 5.78 -22.15
N VAL A 309 4.27 5.64 -21.38
CA VAL A 309 3.91 4.39 -20.71
C VAL A 309 3.25 3.44 -21.70
N GLY A 310 3.62 2.16 -21.65
CA GLY A 310 3.08 1.13 -22.54
C GLY A 310 3.89 -0.16 -22.48
N PHE A 311 3.35 -1.22 -23.09
CA PHE A 311 3.98 -2.54 -23.04
C PHE A 311 5.41 -2.49 -23.61
N LEU A 312 6.39 -2.85 -22.77
CA LEU A 312 7.82 -2.87 -23.03
C LEU A 312 8.46 -1.55 -23.51
N ARG A 313 7.73 -0.43 -23.46
CA ARG A 313 8.27 0.89 -23.89
C ARG A 313 9.45 1.36 -23.06
N TYR A 314 9.53 0.92 -21.81
CA TYR A 314 10.60 1.30 -20.89
C TYR A 314 11.83 0.38 -20.94
N TRP A 315 11.79 -0.69 -21.75
CA TRP A 315 12.88 -1.68 -21.86
C TRP A 315 13.98 -1.21 -22.80
N GLU A 316 14.62 -0.11 -22.43
CA GLU A 316 15.78 0.45 -23.13
C GLU A 316 17.04 0.28 -22.27
N LEU A 317 18.19 0.04 -22.89
CA LEU A 317 19.48 -0.09 -22.17
C LEU A 317 19.79 1.16 -21.33
N ALA A 318 19.36 2.34 -21.77
CA ALA A 318 19.50 3.60 -21.04
C ALA A 318 18.78 3.59 -19.68
N GLN A 319 17.73 2.77 -19.52
CA GLN A 319 16.94 2.69 -18.29
C GLN A 319 17.48 1.63 -17.31
N LEU A 320 18.56 0.91 -17.65
CA LEU A 320 19.15 -0.11 -16.78
C LEU A 320 19.41 0.37 -15.33
N PRO A 321 19.89 1.61 -15.07
CA PRO A 321 20.01 2.11 -13.70
C PRO A 321 18.69 2.09 -12.91
N ASN A 322 17.57 2.42 -13.56
CA ASN A 322 16.24 2.42 -12.94
C ASN A 322 15.75 0.99 -12.65
N PHE A 323 16.09 0.03 -13.51
CA PHE A 323 15.83 -1.40 -13.24
C PHE A 323 16.64 -1.89 -12.03
N LEU A 324 17.93 -1.54 -11.94
CA LEU A 324 18.77 -1.90 -10.80
C LEU A 324 18.27 -1.27 -9.50
N LEU A 325 17.80 -0.03 -9.57
CA LEU A 325 17.21 0.70 -8.46
C LEU A 325 15.93 0.03 -7.95
N ALA A 326 15.05 -0.40 -8.85
CA ALA A 326 13.80 -1.09 -8.51
C ALA A 326 14.00 -2.56 -8.11
N ALA A 327 15.14 -3.17 -8.47
CA ALA A 327 15.38 -4.61 -8.35
C ALA A 327 15.16 -5.16 -6.93
N PRO A 328 15.61 -4.52 -5.83
CA PRO A 328 15.38 -5.06 -4.49
C PRO A 328 13.89 -5.26 -4.18
N VAL A 329 13.05 -4.29 -4.55
CA VAL A 329 11.59 -4.38 -4.35
C VAL A 329 11.00 -5.49 -5.19
N LEU A 330 11.30 -5.51 -6.49
CA LEU A 330 10.72 -6.46 -7.44
C LEU A 330 11.15 -7.90 -7.15
N VAL A 331 12.42 -8.12 -6.80
CA VAL A 331 12.95 -9.44 -6.45
C VAL A 331 12.25 -10.01 -5.23
N PHE A 332 12.08 -9.23 -4.15
CA PHE A 332 11.39 -9.72 -2.95
C PHE A 332 9.88 -9.87 -3.15
N ALA A 333 9.26 -9.03 -3.99
CA ALA A 333 7.87 -9.19 -4.38
C ALA A 333 7.64 -10.50 -5.15
N VAL A 334 8.50 -10.83 -6.11
CA VAL A 334 8.46 -12.09 -6.86
C VAL A 334 8.80 -13.28 -5.95
N TYR A 335 9.83 -13.15 -5.10
CA TYR A 335 10.23 -14.18 -4.15
C TYR A 335 9.07 -14.58 -3.23
N GLY A 336 8.34 -13.60 -2.66
CA GLY A 336 7.17 -13.86 -1.82
C GLY A 336 6.12 -14.71 -2.52
N SER A 337 5.76 -14.35 -3.76
CA SER A 337 4.81 -15.11 -4.57
C SER A 337 5.30 -16.51 -4.95
N ILE A 338 6.59 -16.68 -5.27
CA ILE A 338 7.17 -17.99 -5.58
C ILE A 338 7.16 -18.91 -4.35
N GLN A 339 7.56 -18.40 -3.18
CA GLN A 339 7.55 -19.20 -1.95
C GLN A 339 6.13 -19.66 -1.59
N TYR A 340 5.15 -18.76 -1.73
CA TYR A 340 3.75 -19.13 -1.56
C TYR A 340 3.30 -20.23 -2.54
N GLY A 341 3.59 -20.05 -3.84
CA GLY A 341 3.20 -21.00 -4.88
C GLY A 341 3.77 -22.39 -4.67
N LYS A 342 5.03 -22.52 -4.25
CA LYS A 342 5.70 -23.80 -3.98
C LYS A 342 5.03 -24.61 -2.86
N HIS A 343 4.50 -23.92 -1.84
CA HIS A 343 3.93 -24.56 -0.66
C HIS A 343 2.39 -24.64 -0.68
N SER A 344 1.73 -24.03 -1.67
CA SER A 344 0.26 -23.88 -1.71
C SER A 344 -0.45 -24.56 -2.90
N GLN A 345 0.23 -25.34 -3.75
CA GLN A 345 -0.40 -25.89 -4.98
C GLN A 345 -1.69 -26.68 -4.72
N VAL A 346 -1.68 -27.58 -3.72
CA VAL A 346 -2.86 -28.39 -3.35
C VAL A 346 -3.96 -27.56 -2.66
N PRO A 347 -3.65 -26.71 -1.65
CA PRO A 347 -4.62 -25.77 -1.10
C PRO A 347 -5.29 -24.87 -2.16
N ILE A 348 -4.51 -24.31 -3.09
CA ILE A 348 -5.00 -23.43 -4.16
C ILE A 348 -6.04 -24.16 -5.01
N LEU A 349 -5.68 -25.34 -5.54
CA LEU A 349 -6.58 -26.11 -6.40
C LEU A 349 -7.90 -26.45 -5.68
N ARG A 350 -7.82 -26.80 -4.39
CA ARG A 350 -9.02 -27.10 -3.58
C ARG A 350 -9.89 -25.87 -3.34
N THR A 351 -9.29 -24.74 -3.00
CA THR A 351 -10.03 -23.48 -2.80
C THR A 351 -10.75 -23.09 -4.09
N LEU A 352 -10.06 -23.16 -5.25
CA LEU A 352 -10.66 -22.83 -6.54
C LEU A 352 -11.84 -23.75 -6.91
N LEU A 353 -11.75 -25.04 -6.55
CA LEU A 353 -12.79 -26.04 -6.81
C LEU A 353 -13.87 -26.13 -5.71
N HIS A 354 -13.87 -25.23 -4.72
CA HIS A 354 -14.75 -25.29 -3.53
C HIS A 354 -14.72 -26.64 -2.79
N LEU A 355 -13.57 -27.33 -2.80
CA LEU A 355 -13.39 -28.61 -2.13
C LEU A 355 -13.07 -28.40 -0.63
N PRO A 356 -13.57 -29.28 0.27
CA PRO A 356 -13.31 -29.16 1.70
C PRO A 356 -11.81 -29.28 2.04
N ILE A 357 -11.36 -28.47 3.00
CA ILE A 357 -9.98 -28.48 3.51
C ILE A 357 -9.78 -29.78 4.29
N LEU A 358 -8.85 -30.64 3.82
CA LEU A 358 -8.44 -31.80 4.62
C LEU A 358 -7.67 -31.32 5.86
N PRO A 359 -7.92 -31.90 7.05
CA PRO A 359 -7.11 -31.63 8.22
C PRO A 359 -5.65 -31.98 7.94
N SER A 360 -4.74 -31.10 8.35
CA SER A 360 -3.30 -31.32 8.27
C SER A 360 -2.94 -32.61 9.01
N LYS A 361 -2.03 -33.42 8.45
CA LYS A 361 -1.53 -34.67 9.09
C LYS A 361 -0.94 -34.43 10.49
N SER A 362 -0.61 -33.19 10.86
CA SER A 362 -0.17 -32.82 12.21
C SER A 362 -1.29 -32.86 13.27
N ASP A 363 -2.56 -32.72 12.90
CA ASP A 363 -3.67 -32.62 13.87
C ASP A 363 -4.23 -34.00 14.27
N VAL A 364 -3.91 -35.05 13.53
CA VAL A 364 -4.38 -36.42 13.80
C VAL A 364 -3.45 -37.19 14.74
N GLY A 365 -2.18 -36.76 14.87
CA GLY A 365 -1.17 -37.43 15.71
C GLY A 365 -1.30 -37.19 17.21
N SER A 366 -2.05 -36.18 17.65
CA SER A 366 -2.09 -35.77 19.08
C SER A 366 -3.22 -36.42 19.90
N LYS A 367 -4.09 -37.26 19.31
CA LYS A 367 -5.30 -37.78 20.00
C LYS A 367 -5.26 -39.25 20.40
N ARG A 368 -4.12 -39.94 20.32
CA ARG A 368 -3.94 -41.28 20.88
C ARG A 368 -2.68 -41.35 21.73
N GLU A 369 -2.81 -40.98 23.00
CA GLU A 369 -2.37 -41.77 24.15
C GLU A 369 -2.54 -40.93 25.42
N GLY A 370 -3.51 -41.31 26.25
CA GLY A 370 -3.62 -40.80 27.61
C GLY A 370 -2.62 -41.51 28.51
N LYS A 371 -1.76 -40.74 29.18
CA LYS A 371 -1.27 -41.09 30.51
C LYS A 371 -0.78 -39.84 31.25
N GLU A 372 -1.36 -39.62 32.42
CA GLU A 372 -1.01 -38.61 33.40
C GLU A 372 0.50 -38.60 33.71
N ARG A 373 1.11 -37.41 33.70
CA ARG A 373 2.27 -37.09 34.56
C ARG A 373 2.51 -35.58 34.65
N SER A 374 2.21 -35.07 35.83
CA SER A 374 2.87 -34.01 36.62
C SER A 374 3.41 -32.74 35.93
N ALA A 375 2.99 -31.62 36.51
CA ALA A 375 3.40 -30.26 36.20
C ALA A 375 4.92 -30.04 36.17
N LYS A 376 5.44 -29.66 35.00
CA LYS A 376 6.58 -28.75 34.88
C LYS A 376 6.23 -27.67 33.86
N THR A 377 6.11 -26.45 34.37
CA THR A 377 5.98 -25.19 33.65
C THR A 377 7.12 -25.06 32.65
N SER A 378 6.87 -25.41 31.39
CA SER A 378 7.66 -24.99 30.25
C SER A 378 6.82 -24.01 29.45
N SER A 379 7.36 -22.82 29.24
CA SER A 379 6.77 -21.76 28.44
C SER A 379 6.42 -22.29 27.06
N ALA A 380 5.13 -22.28 26.73
CA ALA A 380 4.61 -22.66 25.42
C ALA A 380 5.29 -21.82 24.33
N SER A 381 6.21 -22.45 23.61
CA SER A 381 6.71 -21.97 22.33
C SER A 381 5.54 -22.04 21.35
N LEU A 382 4.91 -20.90 21.08
CA LEU A 382 3.96 -20.76 19.98
C LEU A 382 4.69 -21.16 18.69
N ASP A 383 4.29 -22.26 18.06
CA ASP A 383 4.90 -22.78 16.82
C ASP A 383 4.82 -21.74 15.69
N ASP A 384 5.91 -20.98 15.56
CA ASP A 384 6.02 -19.75 14.76
C ASP A 384 6.38 -20.06 13.31
N ASP A 385 5.76 -21.08 12.68
CA ASP A 385 6.23 -21.65 11.39
C ASP A 385 5.85 -20.81 10.15
N PRO A 386 6.81 -20.12 9.49
CA PRO A 386 6.56 -19.36 8.25
C PRO A 386 6.09 -20.25 7.09
N LEU A 387 6.32 -21.56 7.17
CA LEU A 387 5.82 -22.53 6.20
C LEU A 387 4.29 -22.65 6.26
N ARG A 388 3.68 -22.54 7.46
CA ARG A 388 2.21 -22.53 7.60
C ARG A 388 1.61 -21.30 6.93
N PHE A 389 2.21 -20.13 7.13
CA PHE A 389 1.80 -18.91 6.43
C PHE A 389 1.85 -19.08 4.90
N SER A 390 2.96 -19.61 4.39
CA SER A 390 3.18 -19.82 2.95
C SER A 390 2.22 -20.85 2.31
N SER A 391 1.40 -21.55 3.11
CA SER A 391 0.41 -22.55 2.67
C SER A 391 -1.07 -22.10 2.83
N SER A 392 -1.30 -20.90 3.38
CA SER A 392 -2.65 -20.43 3.73
C SER A 392 -3.47 -20.03 2.50
N PRO A 393 -4.67 -20.59 2.26
CA PRO A 393 -5.50 -20.25 1.09
C PRO A 393 -5.99 -18.79 1.13
N THR A 394 -6.09 -18.20 2.32
CA THR A 394 -6.53 -16.80 2.52
C THR A 394 -5.55 -15.76 1.98
N LEU A 395 -4.32 -16.17 1.65
CA LEU A 395 -3.31 -15.31 1.04
C LEU A 395 -3.37 -15.27 -0.48
N LEU A 396 -4.06 -16.21 -1.13
CA LEU A 396 -4.12 -16.29 -2.59
C LEU A 396 -4.53 -14.97 -3.27
N PRO A 397 -5.58 -14.23 -2.84
CA PRO A 397 -5.95 -12.98 -3.50
C PRO A 397 -4.84 -11.92 -3.43
N HIS A 398 -4.06 -11.93 -2.35
CA HIS A 398 -2.91 -11.02 -2.18
C HIS A 398 -1.78 -11.38 -3.14
N MET A 399 -1.55 -12.67 -3.40
CA MET A 399 -0.53 -13.13 -4.34
C MET A 399 -0.94 -12.86 -5.79
N ILE A 400 -2.21 -13.08 -6.14
CA ILE A 400 -2.74 -12.73 -7.47
C ILE A 400 -2.58 -11.23 -7.70
N HIS A 401 -3.02 -10.40 -6.74
CA HIS A 401 -2.85 -8.94 -6.84
C HIS A 401 -1.38 -8.55 -6.98
N ASN A 402 -0.48 -9.14 -6.19
CA ASN A 402 0.96 -8.88 -6.28
C ASN A 402 1.54 -9.25 -7.65
N ILE A 403 1.16 -10.40 -8.22
CA ILE A 403 1.60 -10.83 -9.56
C ILE A 403 1.13 -9.83 -10.62
N VAL A 404 -0.13 -9.38 -10.55
CA VAL A 404 -0.68 -8.38 -11.48
C VAL A 404 0.07 -7.05 -11.35
N ILE A 405 0.29 -6.55 -10.13
CA ILE A 405 1.03 -5.32 -9.89
C ILE A 405 2.48 -5.42 -10.37
N VAL A 406 3.19 -6.50 -10.03
CA VAL A 406 4.57 -6.72 -10.48
C VAL A 406 4.64 -6.82 -12.01
N GLY A 407 3.68 -7.49 -12.65
CA GLY A 407 3.57 -7.55 -14.10
C GLY A 407 3.39 -6.16 -14.72
N LEU A 408 2.50 -5.33 -14.17
CA LEU A 408 2.30 -3.95 -14.63
C LEU A 408 3.54 -3.08 -14.41
N LEU A 409 4.26 -3.26 -13.30
CA LEU A 409 5.47 -2.50 -12.99
C LEU A 409 6.65 -2.90 -13.87
N LEU A 410 6.78 -4.19 -14.22
CA LEU A 410 7.86 -4.69 -15.07
C LEU A 410 7.61 -4.43 -16.55
N PHE A 411 6.39 -4.64 -17.02
CA PHE A 411 6.12 -4.71 -18.45
C PHE A 411 5.40 -3.50 -19.03
N VAL A 412 4.78 -2.64 -18.21
CA VAL A 412 3.97 -1.52 -18.72
C VAL A 412 4.44 -0.17 -18.19
N SER A 413 4.76 -0.10 -16.91
CA SER A 413 5.13 1.15 -16.21
C SER A 413 6.62 1.46 -16.34
N HIS A 414 7.00 2.68 -15.97
CA HIS A 414 8.38 2.98 -15.59
C HIS A 414 8.73 2.17 -14.34
N VAL A 415 9.79 1.36 -14.40
CA VAL A 415 10.05 0.30 -13.42
C VAL A 415 10.34 0.82 -12.00
N GLN A 416 10.96 2.00 -11.88
CA GLN A 416 11.30 2.67 -10.63
C GLN A 416 10.08 3.09 -9.81
N ILE A 417 8.89 3.18 -10.44
CA ILE A 417 7.62 3.40 -9.74
C ILE A 417 7.37 2.29 -8.70
N ALA A 418 8.00 1.12 -8.85
CA ALA A 418 7.99 0.05 -7.84
C ALA A 418 8.39 0.53 -6.43
N LEU A 419 9.33 1.48 -6.32
CA LEU A 419 9.74 2.04 -5.02
C LEU A 419 8.59 2.77 -4.32
N ARG A 420 7.76 3.50 -5.08
CA ARG A 420 6.56 4.19 -4.57
C ARG A 420 5.39 3.24 -4.32
N PHE A 421 5.33 2.10 -5.00
CA PHE A 421 4.34 1.05 -4.74
C PHE A 421 4.66 0.23 -3.50
N ALA A 422 5.93 0.12 -3.11
CA ALA A 422 6.39 -0.61 -1.93
C ALA A 422 6.04 0.09 -0.60
N THR A 423 4.83 0.64 -0.49
CA THR A 423 4.22 1.05 0.78
C THR A 423 3.61 -0.17 1.48
N PRO A 424 3.28 -0.08 2.79
CA PRO A 424 2.66 -1.20 3.51
C PRO A 424 1.39 -1.73 2.84
N GLY A 425 0.54 -0.83 2.31
CA GLY A 425 -0.71 -1.20 1.64
C GLY A 425 -0.63 -1.34 0.12
N GLY A 426 0.38 -0.76 -0.52
CA GLY A 426 0.58 -0.92 -1.97
C GLY A 426 1.06 -2.31 -2.34
N MET A 427 1.98 -2.90 -1.56
CA MET A 427 2.50 -4.25 -1.80
C MET A 427 2.70 -5.03 -0.48
N PRO A 428 1.62 -5.48 0.21
CA PRO A 428 1.75 -6.28 1.43
C PRO A 428 2.60 -7.55 1.24
N ALA A 429 2.47 -8.20 0.08
CA ALA A 429 3.20 -9.43 -0.25
C ALA A 429 4.72 -9.24 -0.34
N PHE A 430 5.20 -8.07 -0.77
CA PHE A 430 6.62 -7.73 -0.74
C PHE A 430 7.15 -7.74 0.70
N TRP A 431 6.43 -7.11 1.62
CA TRP A 431 6.82 -7.06 3.04
C TRP A 431 6.77 -8.43 3.70
N TRP A 432 5.78 -9.25 3.38
CA TRP A 432 5.73 -10.64 3.84
C TRP A 432 6.88 -11.49 3.30
N GLY A 433 7.23 -11.33 2.02
CA GLY A 433 8.35 -12.03 1.40
C GLY A 433 9.68 -11.66 2.06
N LEU A 434 9.92 -10.38 2.28
CA LEU A 434 11.13 -9.88 2.95
C LEU A 434 11.20 -10.34 4.42
N ALA A 435 10.11 -10.20 5.17
CA ALA A 435 10.06 -10.66 6.57
C ALA A 435 10.25 -12.18 6.69
N GLY A 436 9.61 -12.96 5.81
CA GLY A 436 9.78 -14.40 5.76
C GLY A 436 11.21 -14.82 5.44
N TRP A 437 11.90 -14.10 4.54
CA TRP A 437 13.31 -14.34 4.24
C TRP A 437 14.23 -14.06 5.44
N VAL A 438 13.99 -12.96 6.16
CA VAL A 438 14.75 -12.61 7.38
C VAL A 438 14.51 -13.65 8.49
N LEU A 439 13.26 -14.07 8.71
CA LEU A 439 12.92 -15.09 9.72
C LEU A 439 13.54 -16.46 9.40
N LYS A 440 13.56 -16.86 8.12
CA LYS A 440 14.20 -18.11 7.68
C LYS A 440 15.70 -18.12 7.97
N GLY A 441 16.36 -16.97 7.83
CA GLY A 441 17.76 -16.80 8.22
C GLY A 441 18.00 -17.12 9.70
N ARG A 442 17.12 -16.63 10.58
CA ARG A 442 17.29 -16.77 12.04
C ARG A 442 17.24 -18.23 12.51
N ARG A 443 16.33 -19.03 11.94
CA ARG A 443 16.20 -20.45 12.28
C ARG A 443 17.40 -21.29 11.87
N GLY A 444 18.04 -20.96 10.75
CA GLY A 444 19.26 -21.65 10.30
C GLY A 444 20.43 -21.49 11.27
N GLU A 445 20.52 -20.35 11.96
CA GLU A 445 21.56 -20.08 12.96
C GLU A 445 21.22 -20.68 14.34
N GLU A 446 19.94 -20.67 14.75
CA GLU A 446 19.49 -21.33 15.99
C GLU A 446 19.74 -22.85 15.95
N GLY A 447 19.52 -23.50 14.79
CA GLY A 447 19.87 -24.91 14.59
C GLY A 447 21.38 -25.22 14.61
N SER A 448 22.23 -24.19 14.48
CA SER A 448 23.69 -24.28 14.53
C SER A 448 24.27 -24.05 15.94
N GLY A 449 23.43 -23.92 16.98
CA GLY A 449 23.88 -23.84 18.38
C GLY A 449 24.39 -22.47 18.84
N ARG A 450 24.25 -21.41 18.04
CA ARG A 450 24.54 -20.02 18.48
C ARG A 450 23.25 -19.36 18.99
N SER A 451 22.94 -19.57 20.26
CA SER A 451 21.79 -18.94 20.92
C SER A 451 22.12 -17.49 21.34
N THR A 452 21.80 -16.51 20.50
CA THR A 452 21.73 -15.11 20.94
C THR A 452 20.35 -14.53 20.66
N LEU A 453 19.57 -14.41 21.74
CA LEU A 453 18.24 -13.81 21.81
C LEU A 453 18.36 -12.28 21.63
N GLY A 454 18.58 -11.86 20.39
CA GLY A 454 18.72 -10.48 19.95
C GLY A 454 18.69 -10.43 18.42
N LEU A 455 18.67 -9.25 17.81
CA LEU A 455 18.80 -9.03 16.35
C LEU A 455 20.18 -9.48 15.81
N SER A 456 20.64 -10.68 16.15
CA SER A 456 22.00 -11.17 15.99
C SER A 456 22.28 -11.82 14.64
N ASN A 457 21.27 -11.92 13.75
CA ASN A 457 21.45 -12.48 12.42
C ASN A 457 22.04 -11.42 11.48
N ILE A 458 23.14 -11.75 10.80
CA ILE A 458 23.81 -10.89 9.80
C ILE A 458 22.82 -10.39 8.74
N ARG A 459 21.88 -11.24 8.29
CA ARG A 459 20.83 -10.85 7.33
C ARG A 459 19.89 -9.80 7.89
N SER A 460 19.48 -9.95 9.15
CA SER A 460 18.58 -8.98 9.79
C SER A 460 19.26 -7.61 9.93
N ARG A 461 20.52 -7.59 10.40
CA ARG A 461 21.31 -6.35 10.52
C ARG A 461 21.53 -5.70 9.16
N GLY A 462 21.92 -6.48 8.15
CA GLY A 462 22.13 -5.98 6.79
C GLY A 462 20.87 -5.35 6.19
N VAL A 463 19.70 -6.00 6.32
CA VAL A 463 18.43 -5.46 5.82
C VAL A 463 18.04 -4.17 6.55
N PHE A 464 18.07 -4.16 7.89
CA PHE A 464 17.71 -2.97 8.64
C PHE A 464 18.67 -1.80 8.39
N SER A 465 19.98 -2.04 8.43
CA SER A 465 20.97 -1.01 8.14
C SER A 465 20.83 -0.47 6.71
N GLY A 466 20.61 -1.36 5.73
CA GLY A 466 20.37 -0.97 4.34
C GLY A 466 19.11 -0.11 4.18
N LEU A 467 17.98 -0.53 4.75
CA LEU A 467 16.73 0.23 4.68
C LEU A 467 16.80 1.59 5.38
N ILE A 468 17.43 1.66 6.57
CA ILE A 468 17.61 2.92 7.30
C ILE A 468 18.48 3.89 6.48
N MET A 469 19.64 3.41 5.99
CA MET A 469 20.54 4.21 5.17
C MET A 469 19.84 4.69 3.89
N TRP A 470 19.08 3.80 3.24
CA TRP A 470 18.29 4.10 2.06
C TRP A 470 17.26 5.21 2.33
N ASN A 471 16.56 5.15 3.47
CA ASN A 471 15.55 6.16 3.81
C ASN A 471 16.18 7.54 4.03
N VAL A 472 17.32 7.61 4.73
CA VAL A 472 18.04 8.88 4.93
C VAL A 472 18.53 9.44 3.59
N LEU A 473 19.15 8.59 2.76
CA LEU A 473 19.64 8.98 1.44
C LEU A 473 18.51 9.53 0.55
N LEU A 474 17.37 8.85 0.48
CA LEU A 474 16.26 9.30 -0.38
C LEU A 474 15.59 10.58 0.11
N LEU A 475 15.52 10.81 1.43
CA LEU A 475 15.03 12.10 1.94
C LEU A 475 15.98 13.24 1.53
N ALA A 476 17.31 13.00 1.57
CA ALA A 476 18.32 13.95 1.10
C ALA A 476 18.27 14.18 -0.42
N LEU A 477 18.03 13.14 -1.21
CA LEU A 477 17.87 13.27 -2.67
C LEU A 477 16.58 14.01 -3.05
N TYR A 478 15.45 13.67 -2.42
CA TYR A 478 14.16 14.29 -2.68
C TYR A 478 14.17 15.80 -2.44
N SER A 479 14.75 16.23 -1.32
CA SER A 479 14.88 17.65 -0.97
C SER A 479 15.73 18.44 -1.98
N GLY A 480 16.76 17.80 -2.54
CA GLY A 480 17.63 18.36 -3.58
C GLY A 480 17.06 18.39 -5.00
N PHE A 481 15.80 17.97 -5.18
CA PHE A 481 15.19 17.78 -6.50
C PHE A 481 15.93 16.74 -7.35
N TYR A 482 16.60 15.77 -6.73
CA TYR A 482 17.12 14.61 -7.45
C TYR A 482 16.01 13.59 -7.66
N PRO A 483 16.04 12.84 -8.79
CA PRO A 483 15.05 11.80 -9.08
C PRO A 483 14.90 10.89 -7.85
N PRO A 484 13.72 10.83 -7.23
CA PRO A 484 13.53 10.14 -5.94
C PRO A 484 13.45 8.63 -6.12
N ALA A 485 13.39 8.19 -7.35
CA ALA A 485 13.42 6.84 -7.88
C ALA A 485 13.44 7.01 -9.40
#